data_AF-A0A1J5DAH0-F1
#
_entry.id   AF-A0A1J5DAH0-F1
#
_cell.length_a   1.000
_cell.length_b   1.000
_cell.length_c   1.000
_cell.angle_alpha   90.00
_cell.angle_beta   90.00
_cell.angle_gamma   90.00
#
_symmetry.space_group_name_H-M   'P 1'
#
loop_
_entity.id
_entity.type
_entity.pdbx_description
1 polymer ?
#
loop_
_entity_poly.entity_id
_entity_poly.type
_entity_poly.pdbx_seq_one_letter_code
_entity_poly.pdbx_strand_id
1 'polypeptide(L)'
;MKTFHTTIADLLGATLLVAFTLATLPVTAEDLDFSSDESVGSTSSPGSPDWTVAFAPRLGAIVPTSSLGPFVGVGLEFDVFLPVLDKQLVAALDLSYTRPGASGAVTDARVGGRQTYDLAVDELGLALEVFYRFFPNDQELVPFAGLGLLVNMLQSNQDSSLPGANSETSTEVGVTLAGGVDWRLGPGFLVGELRFAYSALSHELTGDSNAGNVGLSVGYRIGF
;
A
#
# COMPACT_ATOMS: atom_id res chain seq x y z
N MET A 1 -24.56 7.55 -32.46
CA MET A 1 -23.85 7.39 -31.17
C MET A 1 -22.50 8.04 -31.31
N LYS A 2 -22.19 9.05 -30.48
CA LYS A 2 -20.93 9.80 -30.53
C LYS A 2 -19.88 9.07 -29.69
N THR A 3 -18.79 8.68 -30.33
CA THR A 3 -17.63 8.03 -29.71
C THR A 3 -16.83 9.08 -28.95
N PHE A 4 -16.79 8.98 -27.61
CA PHE A 4 -15.85 9.75 -26.80
C PHE A 4 -14.49 9.05 -26.85
N HIS A 5 -13.58 9.55 -27.67
CA HIS A 5 -12.14 9.29 -27.52
C HIS A 5 -11.60 10.35 -26.55
N THR A 6 -11.59 10.02 -25.27
CA THR A 6 -10.79 10.76 -24.29
C THR A 6 -9.52 9.95 -24.08
N THR A 7 -8.43 10.41 -24.68
CA THR A 7 -7.11 9.78 -24.59
C THR A 7 -6.57 9.99 -23.17
N ILE A 8 -6.12 8.90 -22.52
CA ILE A 8 -5.51 8.89 -21.17
C ILE A 8 -4.29 9.83 -21.06
N ALA A 9 -3.73 10.27 -22.18
CA ALA A 9 -2.67 11.27 -22.24
C ALA A 9 -3.06 12.63 -21.62
N ASP A 10 -4.33 13.02 -21.61
CA ASP A 10 -4.77 14.32 -21.07
C ASP A 10 -4.88 14.35 -19.54
N LEU A 11 -4.89 13.19 -18.86
CA LEU A 11 -4.96 13.11 -17.38
C LEU A 11 -3.57 13.10 -16.70
N LEU A 12 -2.49 12.94 -17.48
CA LEU A 12 -1.11 12.89 -16.98
C LEU A 12 -0.41 14.27 -16.94
N GLY A 13 -1.14 15.35 -17.21
CA GLY A 13 -0.61 16.73 -17.24
C GLY A 13 -0.41 17.40 -15.87
N ALA A 14 -0.73 16.75 -14.76
CA ALA A 14 -0.51 17.30 -13.43
C ALA A 14 0.85 16.86 -12.86
N THR A 15 1.86 17.67 -13.16
CA THR A 15 3.24 17.59 -12.66
C THR A 15 3.27 17.49 -11.13
N LEU A 16 3.40 16.28 -10.57
CA LEU A 16 3.75 16.08 -9.16
C LEU A 16 5.27 15.96 -9.05
N LEU A 17 5.94 17.10 -8.89
CA LEU A 17 7.37 17.16 -8.67
C LEU A 17 7.65 16.85 -7.18
N VAL A 18 7.84 15.58 -6.84
CA VAL A 18 8.39 15.19 -5.53
C VAL A 18 9.91 15.11 -5.67
N ALA A 19 10.58 16.21 -5.33
CA ALA A 19 12.04 16.25 -5.26
C ALA A 19 12.50 15.61 -3.95
N PHE A 20 12.93 14.35 -3.99
CA PHE A 20 13.60 13.69 -2.87
C PHE A 20 15.10 13.99 -2.95
N THR A 21 15.58 14.94 -2.14
CA THR A 21 17.02 15.22 -2.04
C THR A 21 17.60 14.32 -0.95
N LEU A 22 18.27 13.25 -1.36
CA LEU A 22 18.95 12.32 -0.46
C LEU A 22 20.21 12.99 0.09
N ALA A 23 20.16 13.55 1.30
CA ALA A 23 21.31 14.15 1.95
C ALA A 23 22.21 13.04 2.54
N THR A 24 23.38 12.84 1.96
CA THR A 24 24.47 12.03 2.53
C THR A 24 25.09 12.79 3.71
N LEU A 25 24.94 12.30 4.93
CA LEU A 25 25.61 12.88 6.11
C LEU A 25 27.05 12.36 6.22
N PRO A 26 28.06 13.22 6.41
CA PRO A 26 29.41 12.79 6.75
C PRO A 26 29.48 12.37 8.22
N VAL A 27 29.93 11.15 8.49
CA VAL A 27 30.33 10.72 9.83
C VAL A 27 31.72 11.26 10.10
N THR A 28 31.83 12.33 10.88
CA THR A 28 33.08 12.77 11.50
C THR A 28 33.24 12.08 12.85
N ALA A 29 34.26 11.23 12.95
CA ALA A 29 34.73 10.69 14.21
C ALA A 29 35.61 11.75 14.89
N GLU A 30 35.11 12.39 15.94
CA GLU A 30 35.91 13.25 16.82
C GLU A 30 36.18 12.55 18.16
N ASP A 31 37.38 12.83 18.67
CA ASP A 31 38.08 12.24 19.80
C ASP A 31 37.24 12.01 21.06
N LEU A 32 37.36 10.80 21.61
CA LEU A 32 36.90 10.48 22.96
C LEU A 32 38.02 10.80 23.97
N ASP A 33 37.91 11.95 24.62
CA ASP A 33 38.68 12.29 25.81
C ASP A 33 38.10 11.56 27.03
N PHE A 34 38.94 10.81 27.74
CA PHE A 34 38.56 9.93 28.84
C PHE A 34 39.03 10.55 30.16
N SER A 35 38.25 11.48 30.71
CA SER A 35 38.43 11.92 32.10
C SER A 35 37.56 11.09 33.03
N SER A 36 38.19 10.33 33.91
CA SER A 36 37.56 9.54 34.96
C SER A 36 37.19 10.42 36.16
N ASP A 37 35.90 10.70 36.34
CA ASP A 37 35.37 11.11 37.65
C ASP A 37 34.24 10.14 38.05
N GLU A 38 34.46 9.45 39.17
CA GLU A 38 33.47 8.62 39.85
C GLU A 38 32.32 9.50 40.37
N SER A 39 31.13 9.36 39.79
CA SER A 39 29.89 9.86 40.39
C SER A 39 28.93 8.70 40.66
N VAL A 40 28.67 8.51 41.95
CA VAL A 40 27.62 7.75 42.63
C VAL A 40 26.45 7.31 41.73
N GLY A 41 26.27 5.99 41.62
CA GLY A 41 25.34 5.32 40.73
C GLY A 41 23.88 5.74 40.92
N SER A 42 23.41 6.53 39.97
CA SER A 42 21.99 6.55 39.60
C SER A 42 21.73 5.28 38.80
N THR A 43 20.87 4.40 39.29
CA THR A 43 20.32 3.30 38.48
C THR A 43 19.55 3.94 37.33
N SER A 44 20.23 4.17 36.20
CA SER A 44 19.60 4.51 34.94
C SER A 44 18.66 3.36 34.61
N SER A 45 17.35 3.62 34.68
CA SER A 45 16.38 2.77 34.00
C SER A 45 16.93 2.52 32.60
N PRO A 46 16.96 1.27 32.10
CA PRO A 46 17.34 1.03 30.72
C PRO A 46 16.51 1.98 29.87
N GLY A 47 17.18 2.87 29.13
CA GLY A 47 16.53 3.87 28.30
C GLY A 47 15.54 3.12 27.42
N SER A 48 14.26 3.49 27.50
CA SER A 48 13.24 2.85 26.69
C SER A 48 13.73 2.87 25.24
N PRO A 49 13.67 1.72 24.55
CA PRO A 49 14.09 1.67 23.17
C PRO A 49 13.47 2.81 22.38
N ASP A 50 14.30 3.56 21.65
CA ASP A 50 13.83 4.76 20.94
C ASP A 50 13.01 4.42 19.68
N TRP A 51 12.94 3.14 19.33
CA TRP A 51 12.03 2.61 18.32
C TRP A 51 10.61 2.58 18.87
N THR A 52 9.69 3.14 18.09
CA THR A 52 8.25 3.06 18.35
C THR A 52 7.65 2.16 17.29
N VAL A 53 6.73 1.28 17.66
CA VAL A 53 6.01 0.43 16.72
C VAL A 53 4.53 0.76 16.75
N ALA A 54 3.85 0.56 15.63
CA ALA A 54 2.40 0.66 15.59
C ALA A 54 1.81 -0.40 14.66
N PHE A 55 0.49 -0.54 14.73
CA PHE A 55 -0.25 -1.23 13.70
C PHE A 55 -1.54 -0.47 13.39
N ALA A 56 -2.05 -0.63 12.18
CA ALA A 56 -3.27 0.01 11.71
C ALA A 56 -4.11 -0.97 10.88
N PRO A 57 -5.25 -1.49 11.41
CA PRO A 57 -6.25 -2.09 10.55
C PRO A 57 -6.87 -1.03 9.63
N ARG A 58 -7.16 -1.42 8.39
CA ARG A 58 -7.65 -0.53 7.32
C ARG A 58 -8.80 -1.17 6.56
N LEU A 59 -9.72 -0.33 6.09
CA LEU A 59 -10.79 -0.68 5.18
C LEU A 59 -10.78 0.34 4.03
N GLY A 60 -10.84 -0.13 2.79
CA GLY A 60 -10.77 0.76 1.63
C GLY A 60 -11.66 0.35 0.47
N ALA A 61 -11.96 1.32 -0.37
CA ALA A 61 -12.58 1.14 -1.67
C ALA A 61 -11.50 1.27 -2.75
N ILE A 62 -11.51 0.34 -3.71
CA ILE A 62 -10.47 0.20 -4.74
C ILE A 62 -11.13 0.28 -6.11
N VAL A 63 -10.57 1.11 -6.97
CA VAL A 63 -10.96 1.26 -8.37
C VAL A 63 -9.81 0.76 -9.24
N PRO A 64 -9.96 -0.39 -9.90
CA PRO A 64 -8.99 -0.87 -10.87
C PRO A 64 -8.89 0.08 -12.07
N THR A 65 -7.71 0.15 -12.68
CA THR A 65 -7.53 0.82 -13.98
C THR A 65 -8.00 -0.04 -15.16
N SER A 66 -8.34 -1.30 -14.90
CA SER A 66 -8.89 -2.24 -15.88
C SER A 66 -10.42 -2.12 -16.00
N SER A 67 -11.05 -2.96 -16.82
CA SER A 67 -12.51 -3.03 -16.94
C SER A 67 -13.22 -3.67 -15.73
N LEU A 68 -12.49 -3.99 -14.65
CA LEU A 68 -13.07 -4.50 -13.42
C LEU A 68 -13.84 -3.39 -12.69
N GLY A 69 -14.96 -3.76 -12.06
CA GLY A 69 -15.73 -2.84 -11.24
C GLY A 69 -15.01 -2.47 -9.94
N PRO A 70 -15.41 -1.37 -9.28
CA PRO A 70 -14.90 -1.04 -7.95
C PRO A 70 -15.23 -2.13 -6.93
N PHE A 71 -14.32 -2.38 -5.99
CA PHE A 71 -14.49 -3.34 -4.92
C PHE A 71 -13.98 -2.80 -3.59
N VAL A 72 -14.20 -3.56 -2.51
CA VAL A 72 -13.72 -3.22 -1.16
C VAL A 72 -12.59 -4.16 -0.76
N GLY A 73 -11.68 -3.63 0.05
CA GLY A 73 -10.53 -4.35 0.58
C GLY A 73 -10.36 -4.09 2.07
N VAL A 74 -9.74 -5.04 2.76
CA VAL A 74 -9.29 -4.89 4.14
C VAL A 74 -7.78 -5.02 4.20
N GLY A 75 -7.15 -4.35 5.15
CA GLY A 75 -5.71 -4.42 5.32
C GLY A 75 -5.27 -4.27 6.76
N LEU A 76 -4.01 -4.57 7.00
CA LEU A 76 -3.31 -4.42 8.26
C LEU A 76 -1.90 -3.95 7.98
N GLU A 77 -1.58 -2.76 8.47
CA GLU A 77 -0.26 -2.14 8.37
C GLU A 77 0.47 -2.29 9.70
N PHE A 78 1.77 -2.59 9.65
CA PHE A 78 2.68 -2.61 10.80
C PHE A 78 3.79 -1.60 10.57
N ASP A 79 3.96 -0.68 11.52
CA ASP A 79 4.86 0.46 11.40
C ASP A 79 6.03 0.34 12.37
N VAL A 80 7.20 0.70 11.89
CA VAL A 80 8.40 0.94 12.69
C VAL A 80 8.82 2.39 12.46
N PHE A 81 8.63 3.22 13.49
CA PHE A 81 9.08 4.61 13.51
C PHE A 81 10.58 4.65 13.75
N LEU A 82 11.31 5.17 12.78
CA LEU A 82 12.76 5.24 12.85
C LEU A 82 13.17 6.41 13.76
N PRO A 83 14.23 6.26 14.58
CA PRO A 83 14.70 7.30 15.51
C PRO A 83 15.50 8.40 14.77
N VAL A 84 14.97 8.88 13.65
CA VAL A 84 15.52 9.93 12.82
C VAL A 84 14.42 10.94 12.50
N LEU A 85 14.79 12.20 12.29
CA LEU A 85 13.85 13.26 11.91
C LEU A 85 12.62 13.33 12.84
N ASP A 86 12.80 13.31 14.16
CA ASP A 86 11.68 13.33 15.13
C ASP A 86 10.62 12.23 14.89
N LYS A 87 11.05 11.04 14.46
CA LYS A 87 10.19 9.90 14.14
C LYS A 87 9.26 10.15 12.95
N GLN A 88 9.65 11.03 12.03
CA GLN A 88 8.90 11.31 10.80
C GLN A 88 9.08 10.23 9.73
N LEU A 89 10.18 9.47 9.78
CA LEU A 89 10.43 8.39 8.83
C LEU A 89 9.91 7.06 9.38
N VAL A 90 9.05 6.39 8.62
CA VAL A 90 8.39 5.15 9.04
C VAL A 90 8.65 4.07 8.00
N ALA A 91 9.12 2.91 8.45
CA ALA A 91 9.12 1.70 7.65
C ALA A 91 7.85 0.91 7.95
N ALA A 92 7.11 0.52 6.92
CA ALA A 92 5.81 -0.13 7.06
C ALA A 92 5.75 -1.46 6.31
N LEU A 93 5.10 -2.44 6.91
CA LEU A 93 4.72 -3.71 6.29
C LEU A 93 3.19 -3.75 6.20
N ASP A 94 2.65 -3.75 4.99
CA ASP A 94 1.21 -3.82 4.74
C ASP A 94 0.79 -5.21 4.25
N LEU A 95 -0.25 -5.73 4.87
CA LEU A 95 -0.95 -6.94 4.46
C LEU A 95 -2.35 -6.55 4.01
N SER A 96 -2.72 -6.83 2.77
CA SER A 96 -4.05 -6.51 2.24
C SER A 96 -4.74 -7.75 1.67
N TYR A 97 -6.06 -7.81 1.83
CA TYR A 97 -6.89 -8.84 1.25
C TYR A 97 -8.07 -8.19 0.51
N THR A 98 -8.25 -8.61 -0.73
CA THR A 98 -9.33 -8.15 -1.60
C THR A 98 -9.96 -9.33 -2.33
N ARG A 99 -11.25 -9.20 -2.64
CA ARG A 99 -11.97 -10.17 -3.47
C ARG A 99 -12.70 -9.43 -4.60
N PRO A 100 -11.98 -8.98 -5.65
CA PRO A 100 -12.62 -8.50 -6.86
C PRO A 100 -13.53 -9.58 -7.47
N GLY A 101 -14.71 -9.15 -7.91
CA GLY A 101 -15.67 -10.00 -8.59
C GLY A 101 -16.15 -9.38 -9.89
N ALA A 102 -16.45 -10.23 -10.89
CA ALA A 102 -17.07 -9.81 -12.13
C ALA A 102 -18.14 -10.83 -12.55
N SER A 103 -19.34 -10.33 -12.87
CA SER A 103 -20.42 -11.14 -13.44
C SER A 103 -20.81 -10.61 -14.81
N GLY A 104 -21.16 -11.52 -15.72
CA GLY A 104 -21.48 -11.16 -17.10
C GLY A 104 -22.17 -12.25 -17.89
N ALA A 105 -22.47 -11.94 -19.15
CA ALA A 105 -22.99 -12.92 -20.09
C ALA A 105 -22.27 -12.83 -21.43
N VAL A 106 -21.79 -13.97 -21.93
CA VAL A 106 -21.17 -14.12 -23.25
C VAL A 106 -22.11 -14.94 -24.13
N THR A 107 -22.28 -14.53 -25.38
CA THR A 107 -22.98 -15.35 -26.37
C THR A 107 -21.92 -15.95 -27.30
N ASP A 108 -21.71 -17.25 -27.23
CA ASP A 108 -20.81 -17.96 -28.14
C ASP A 108 -21.56 -19.13 -28.81
N ALA A 109 -21.63 -19.07 -30.15
CA ALA A 109 -22.33 -20.06 -30.96
C ALA A 109 -21.72 -21.47 -30.85
N ARG A 110 -20.44 -21.59 -30.47
CA ARG A 110 -19.74 -22.87 -30.31
C ARG A 110 -20.17 -23.63 -29.06
N VAL A 111 -20.72 -22.95 -28.06
CA VAL A 111 -21.20 -23.53 -26.78
C VAL A 111 -22.71 -23.46 -26.63
N GLY A 112 -23.43 -23.34 -27.75
CA GLY A 112 -24.90 -23.46 -27.77
C GLY A 112 -25.68 -22.24 -27.28
N GLY A 113 -25.08 -21.04 -27.22
CA GLY A 113 -25.83 -19.79 -26.99
C GLY A 113 -25.28 -18.90 -25.88
N ARG A 114 -26.18 -18.18 -25.20
CA ARG A 114 -25.84 -17.22 -24.13
C ARG A 114 -25.48 -17.98 -22.84
N GLN A 115 -24.27 -17.78 -22.37
CA GLN A 115 -23.74 -18.30 -21.11
C GLN A 115 -23.53 -17.15 -20.14
N THR A 116 -23.89 -17.34 -18.88
CA THR A 116 -23.57 -16.42 -17.78
C THR A 116 -22.37 -16.92 -17.02
N TYR A 117 -21.51 -16.01 -16.57
CA TYR A 117 -20.37 -16.36 -15.72
C TYR A 117 -20.37 -15.47 -14.47
N ASP A 118 -19.87 -16.05 -13.38
CA ASP A 118 -19.50 -15.35 -12.16
C ASP A 118 -18.04 -15.69 -11.88
N LEU A 119 -17.23 -14.66 -11.62
CA LEU A 119 -15.81 -14.77 -11.39
C LEU A 119 -15.50 -14.05 -10.09
N ALA A 120 -14.88 -14.78 -9.15
CA ALA A 120 -14.30 -14.22 -7.95
C ALA A 120 -12.80 -14.54 -7.94
N VAL A 121 -11.99 -13.51 -7.70
CA VAL A 121 -10.54 -13.66 -7.58
C VAL A 121 -10.18 -13.25 -6.16
N ASP A 122 -9.49 -14.13 -5.45
CA ASP A 122 -8.91 -13.85 -4.14
C ASP A 122 -7.52 -13.26 -4.35
N GLU A 123 -7.28 -12.06 -3.82
CA GLU A 123 -6.00 -11.37 -3.95
C GLU A 123 -5.48 -11.00 -2.56
N LEU A 124 -4.27 -11.49 -2.27
CA LEU A 124 -3.51 -11.18 -1.07
C LEU A 124 -2.31 -10.30 -1.46
N GLY A 125 -2.27 -9.08 -0.97
CA GLY A 125 -1.16 -8.15 -1.17
C GLY A 125 -0.25 -8.10 0.05
N LEU A 126 1.06 -8.06 -0.21
CA LEU A 126 2.11 -7.80 0.77
C LEU A 126 2.96 -6.63 0.28
N ALA A 127 2.96 -5.49 0.99
CA ALA A 127 3.78 -4.34 0.62
C ALA A 127 4.82 -4.02 1.70
N LEU A 128 6.00 -3.61 1.25
CA LEU A 128 7.05 -3.02 2.08
C LEU A 128 7.23 -1.57 1.66
N GLU A 129 6.95 -0.65 2.58
CA GLU A 129 6.82 0.78 2.28
C GLU A 129 7.68 1.64 3.20
N VAL A 130 8.02 2.82 2.71
CA VAL A 130 8.64 3.88 3.50
C VAL A 130 7.77 5.11 3.39
N PHE A 131 7.37 5.64 4.54
CA PHE A 131 6.58 6.86 4.66
C PHE A 131 7.40 7.98 5.28
N TYR A 132 7.21 9.18 4.74
CA TYR A 132 7.63 10.43 5.36
C TYR A 132 6.40 11.18 5.88
N ARG A 133 6.40 11.47 7.18
CA ARG A 133 5.40 12.30 7.86
C ARG A 133 5.90 13.74 7.87
N PHE A 134 5.09 14.68 7.38
CA PHE A 134 5.52 16.06 7.20
C PHE A 134 5.63 16.85 8.51
N PHE A 135 5.00 16.36 9.58
CA PHE A 135 5.07 16.96 10.92
C PHE A 135 5.36 15.88 11.98
N PRO A 136 5.91 16.27 13.14
CA PRO A 136 6.10 15.34 14.26
C PRO A 136 4.77 14.83 14.81
N ASN A 137 4.84 13.75 15.59
CA ASN A 137 3.67 13.02 16.11
C ASN A 137 2.87 13.80 17.18
N ASP A 138 3.33 14.98 17.59
CA ASP A 138 2.65 15.81 18.58
C ASP A 138 1.49 16.62 17.98
N GLN A 139 1.49 16.81 16.65
CA GLN A 139 0.45 17.55 15.94
C GLN A 139 -0.88 16.79 15.86
N GLU A 140 -1.97 17.56 15.77
CA GLU A 140 -3.32 16.99 15.61
C GLU A 140 -3.52 16.37 14.22
N LEU A 141 -3.00 17.01 13.18
CA LEU A 141 -3.09 16.55 11.80
C LEU A 141 -1.69 16.43 11.20
N VAL A 142 -1.31 15.21 10.80
CA VAL A 142 0.01 14.91 10.24
C VAL A 142 -0.19 14.34 8.83
N PRO A 143 -0.01 15.16 7.78
CA PRO A 143 0.06 14.64 6.42
C PRO A 143 1.26 13.71 6.26
N PHE A 144 1.14 12.74 5.36
CA PHE A 144 2.24 11.86 5.00
C PHE A 144 2.21 11.48 3.52
N ALA A 145 3.36 11.05 3.02
CA ALA A 145 3.51 10.43 1.71
C ALA A 145 4.55 9.32 1.78
N GLY A 146 4.37 8.28 0.97
CA GLY A 146 5.26 7.14 0.97
C GLY A 146 5.22 6.38 -0.34
N LEU A 147 6.19 5.49 -0.47
CA LEU A 147 6.34 4.61 -1.63
C LEU A 147 6.88 3.26 -1.18
N GLY A 148 6.62 2.24 -1.97
CA GLY A 148 7.05 0.89 -1.61
C GLY A 148 7.03 -0.11 -2.74
N LEU A 149 7.43 -1.32 -2.37
CA LEU A 149 7.36 -2.51 -3.21
C LEU A 149 6.15 -3.34 -2.79
N LEU A 150 5.46 -3.92 -3.77
CA LEU A 150 4.26 -4.73 -3.56
C LEU A 150 4.46 -6.10 -4.17
N VAL A 151 3.99 -7.14 -3.48
CA VAL A 151 3.85 -8.49 -4.01
C VAL A 151 2.37 -8.87 -3.89
N ASN A 152 1.73 -9.15 -5.02
CA ASN A 152 0.35 -9.63 -5.06
C ASN A 152 0.34 -11.12 -5.37
N MET A 153 -0.36 -11.89 -4.53
CA MET A 153 -0.60 -13.30 -4.71
C MET A 153 -2.07 -13.47 -5.07
N LEU A 154 -2.33 -13.97 -6.28
CA LEU A 154 -3.67 -14.13 -6.81
C LEU A 154 -4.05 -15.60 -6.82
N GLN A 155 -5.27 -15.89 -6.38
CA GLN A 155 -5.91 -17.19 -6.52
C GLN A 155 -7.27 -17.01 -7.21
N SER A 156 -7.39 -17.55 -8.42
CA SER A 156 -8.64 -17.52 -9.18
C SER A 156 -9.39 -18.83 -9.00
N ASN A 157 -10.68 -18.74 -8.66
CA ASN A 157 -11.59 -19.87 -8.65
C ASN A 157 -12.69 -19.62 -9.68
N GLN A 158 -12.74 -20.44 -10.73
CA GLN A 158 -13.77 -20.32 -11.77
C GLN A 158 -14.81 -21.44 -11.61
N ASP A 159 -16.02 -21.07 -11.23
CA ASP A 159 -17.18 -21.95 -11.31
C ASP A 159 -17.85 -21.77 -12.67
N SER A 160 -17.80 -22.81 -13.51
CA SER A 160 -18.48 -22.83 -14.82
C SER A 160 -19.45 -24.00 -14.92
N SER A 161 -20.46 -23.89 -15.78
CA SER A 161 -21.40 -24.97 -16.09
C SER A 161 -20.79 -26.12 -16.91
N LEU A 162 -19.51 -26.00 -17.30
CA LEU A 162 -18.73 -27.05 -17.97
C LEU A 162 -17.93 -27.85 -16.94
N PRO A 163 -17.79 -29.19 -17.11
CA PRO A 163 -17.01 -30.02 -16.21
C PRO A 163 -15.51 -29.65 -16.27
N GLY A 164 -14.97 -29.18 -15.14
CA GLY A 164 -13.55 -28.88 -14.94
C GLY A 164 -13.35 -27.67 -14.03
N ALA A 165 -12.96 -27.89 -12.78
CA ALA A 165 -12.49 -26.83 -11.90
C ALA A 165 -11.06 -26.48 -12.29
N ASN A 166 -10.81 -25.23 -12.70
CA ASN A 166 -9.47 -24.73 -12.95
C ASN A 166 -9.15 -23.72 -11.83
N SER A 167 -8.09 -24.01 -11.07
CA SER A 167 -7.52 -23.07 -10.10
C SER A 167 -6.17 -22.61 -10.63
N GLU A 168 -5.99 -21.29 -10.72
CA GLU A 168 -4.75 -20.68 -11.17
C GLU A 168 -4.19 -19.81 -10.04
N THR A 169 -2.89 -19.89 -9.82
CA THR A 169 -2.15 -19.09 -8.84
C THR A 169 -1.10 -18.28 -9.58
N SER A 170 -1.09 -16.96 -9.38
CA SER A 170 -0.02 -16.08 -9.87
C SER A 170 0.58 -15.27 -8.74
N THR A 171 1.85 -14.88 -8.90
CA THR A 171 2.55 -13.96 -8.01
C THR A 171 3.16 -12.85 -8.83
N GLU A 172 2.78 -11.62 -8.50
CA GLU A 172 3.11 -10.42 -9.28
C GLU A 172 3.84 -9.42 -8.39
N VAL A 173 4.82 -8.72 -8.96
CA VAL A 173 5.59 -7.70 -8.24
C VAL A 173 5.28 -6.33 -8.82
N GLY A 174 5.01 -5.38 -7.93
CA GLY A 174 4.65 -4.02 -8.26
C GLY A 174 5.28 -2.99 -7.34
N VAL A 175 4.81 -1.76 -7.50
CA VAL A 175 5.18 -0.60 -6.69
C VAL A 175 3.93 0.09 -6.17
N THR A 176 4.05 0.72 -5.01
CA THR A 176 3.00 1.54 -4.41
C THR A 176 3.48 2.96 -4.25
N LEU A 177 2.54 3.89 -4.42
CA LEU A 177 2.65 5.28 -4.01
C LEU A 177 1.43 5.57 -3.14
N ALA A 178 1.66 6.08 -1.94
CA ALA A 178 0.60 6.37 -0.99
C ALA A 178 0.76 7.77 -0.42
N GLY A 179 -0.37 8.41 -0.11
CA GLY A 179 -0.40 9.73 0.51
C GLY A 179 -1.68 9.91 1.29
N GLY A 180 -1.59 10.58 2.43
CA GLY A 180 -2.70 10.63 3.35
C GLY A 180 -2.52 11.62 4.49
N VAL A 181 -3.41 11.50 5.46
CA VAL A 181 -3.39 12.28 6.69
C VAL A 181 -3.65 11.38 7.89
N ASP A 182 -2.88 11.59 8.94
CA ASP A 182 -3.14 11.05 10.26
C ASP A 182 -3.81 12.12 11.11
N TRP A 183 -4.98 11.84 11.65
CA TRP A 183 -5.68 12.71 12.59
C TRP A 183 -5.63 12.10 13.99
N ARG A 184 -4.95 12.77 14.92
CA ARG A 184 -4.83 12.36 16.31
C ARG A 184 -6.20 12.21 16.96
N LEU A 185 -6.53 10.99 17.37
CA LEU A 185 -7.82 10.65 17.98
C LEU A 185 -7.60 9.66 19.13
N GLY A 186 -7.66 10.17 20.36
CA GLY A 186 -7.46 9.38 21.57
C GLY A 186 -6.01 8.85 21.69
N PRO A 187 -5.80 7.55 21.95
CA PRO A 187 -4.46 6.96 22.09
C PRO A 187 -3.73 6.74 20.75
N GLY A 188 -4.36 7.04 19.61
CA GLY A 188 -3.84 6.73 18.28
C GLY A 188 -4.19 7.79 17.25
N PHE A 189 -4.17 7.40 15.98
CA PHE A 189 -4.49 8.25 14.83
C PHE A 189 -5.55 7.61 13.95
N LEU A 190 -6.59 8.36 13.58
CA LEU A 190 -7.44 8.01 12.45
C LEU A 190 -6.66 8.31 11.17
N VAL A 191 -6.47 7.30 10.33
CA VAL A 191 -5.68 7.39 9.10
C VAL A 191 -6.63 7.46 7.91
N GLY A 192 -6.45 8.45 7.04
CA GLY A 192 -7.05 8.48 5.72
C GLY A 192 -5.97 8.43 4.65
N GLU A 193 -5.99 7.42 3.79
CA GLU A 193 -4.93 7.17 2.80
C GLU A 193 -5.51 7.02 1.39
N LEU A 194 -4.92 7.75 0.44
CA LEU A 194 -5.05 7.51 -0.99
C LEU A 194 -3.81 6.72 -1.45
N ARG A 195 -4.05 5.59 -2.11
CA ARG A 195 -3.01 4.69 -2.60
C ARG A 195 -3.15 4.47 -4.09
N PHE A 196 -2.03 4.52 -4.78
CA PHE A 196 -1.88 4.05 -6.15
C PHE A 196 -0.96 2.83 -6.12
N ALA A 197 -1.45 1.71 -6.64
CA ALA A 197 -0.64 0.52 -6.83
C ALA A 197 -0.49 0.24 -8.33
N TYR A 198 0.70 -0.13 -8.74
CA TYR A 198 1.00 -0.49 -10.11
C TYR A 198 1.83 -1.76 -10.14
N SER A 199 1.34 -2.77 -10.83
CA SER A 199 2.10 -3.98 -11.16
C SER A 199 2.15 -4.16 -12.68
N ALA A 200 3.35 -4.47 -13.18
CA ALA A 200 3.55 -4.79 -14.59
C ALA A 200 3.20 -6.27 -14.80
N LEU A 201 2.00 -6.54 -15.33
CA LEU A 201 1.61 -7.89 -15.71
C LEU A 201 2.17 -8.19 -17.11
N SER A 202 3.25 -8.94 -17.18
CA SER A 202 3.70 -9.52 -18.45
C SER A 202 2.88 -10.79 -18.73
N HIS A 203 1.74 -10.66 -19.40
CA HIS A 203 0.98 -11.82 -19.86
C HIS A 203 1.41 -12.23 -21.27
N GLU A 204 1.97 -13.44 -21.40
CA GLU A 204 2.43 -14.01 -22.67
C GLU A 204 1.28 -14.34 -23.64
N LEU A 205 0.05 -14.50 -23.14
CA LEU A 205 -1.15 -14.87 -23.92
C LEU A 205 -2.15 -13.72 -24.13
N THR A 206 -2.19 -12.74 -23.22
CA THR A 206 -3.21 -11.66 -23.20
C THR A 206 -2.67 -10.30 -23.67
N GLY A 207 -1.36 -10.18 -23.90
CA GLY A 207 -0.70 -8.93 -24.28
C GLY A 207 -0.39 -8.03 -23.09
N ASP A 208 0.47 -7.02 -23.30
CA ASP A 208 0.89 -6.07 -22.26
C ASP A 208 -0.33 -5.39 -21.63
N SER A 209 -0.62 -5.72 -20.36
CA SER A 209 -1.70 -5.13 -19.58
C SER A 209 -1.14 -4.65 -18.25
N ASN A 210 -1.63 -3.52 -17.75
CA ASN A 210 -1.23 -2.99 -16.45
C ASN A 210 -2.26 -3.36 -15.38
N ALA A 211 -1.80 -3.95 -14.26
CA ALA A 211 -2.59 -4.04 -13.03
C ALA A 211 -2.35 -2.78 -12.21
N GLY A 212 -2.93 -1.67 -12.67
CA GLY A 212 -3.03 -0.45 -11.88
C GLY A 212 -4.30 -0.46 -11.04
N ASN A 213 -4.25 0.11 -9.84
CA ASN A 213 -5.44 0.48 -9.10
C ASN A 213 -5.23 1.76 -8.29
N VAL A 214 -6.33 2.43 -8.01
CA VAL A 214 -6.39 3.56 -7.07
C VAL A 214 -7.33 3.16 -5.94
N GLY A 215 -6.83 3.23 -4.71
CA GLY A 215 -7.57 2.92 -3.50
C GLY A 215 -7.69 4.12 -2.58
N LEU A 216 -8.85 4.28 -1.95
CA LEU A 216 -9.06 5.17 -0.81
C LEU A 216 -9.36 4.31 0.41
N SER A 217 -8.61 4.48 1.49
CA SER A 217 -8.79 3.71 2.72
C SER A 217 -8.87 4.59 3.97
N VAL A 218 -9.52 4.03 4.98
CA VAL A 218 -9.57 4.59 6.33
C VAL A 218 -9.11 3.51 7.32
N GLY A 219 -8.31 3.89 8.29
CA GLY A 219 -7.79 3.00 9.32
C GLY A 219 -7.62 3.68 10.67
N TYR A 220 -7.16 2.94 11.67
CA TYR A 220 -6.86 3.48 12.98
C TYR A 220 -5.51 2.94 13.49
N ARG A 221 -4.51 3.82 13.57
CA ARG A 221 -3.14 3.48 13.96
C ARG A 221 -2.97 3.60 15.47
N ILE A 222 -2.50 2.52 16.11
CA ILE A 222 -2.22 2.46 17.54
C ILE A 222 -0.76 2.05 17.73
N GLY A 223 0.01 2.87 18.46
CA GLY A 223 1.43 2.64 18.72
C GLY A 223 1.77 2.36 20.18
N PHE A 224 2.94 1.75 20.40
CA PHE A 224 3.54 1.43 21.70
C PHE A 224 5.06 1.60 21.69
#